data_AF-A0A1M5PQY2-F1
#
_entry.id   AF-A0A1M5PQY2-F1
#
_cell.length_a   1.000
_cell.length_b   1.000
_cell.length_c   1.000
_cell.angle_alpha   90.00
_cell.angle_beta   90.00
_cell.angle_gamma   90.00
#
_symmetry.space_group_name_H-M   'P 1'
#
loop_
_entity.id
_entity.type
_entity.pdbx_description
1 polymer ?
#
loop_
_entity_poly.entity_id
_entity_poly.type
_entity_poly.pdbx_seq_one_letter_code
_entity_poly.pdbx_strand_id
1 'polypeptide(L)'
;MGPIRRRLILAFLTLIPSQAFAQACEVLRPGWDGEPVTALGEAIALFSTPPSLLLLIATAFVVRLKSMWGGLAVVVGWAAWISILDSPAVFPDNAAAAIEGCIGPDTLFIALAIAICALIVIFTSPRRAADKNGEN
;
A
#
# COMPACT_ATOMS: atom_id res chain seq x y z
N MET A 1 29.43 -33.10 -34.85
CA MET A 1 29.01 -31.77 -34.35
C MET A 1 28.23 -32.00 -33.05
N GLY A 2 28.89 -31.79 -31.91
CA GLY A 2 28.56 -32.49 -30.67
C GLY A 2 27.32 -31.97 -29.92
N PRO A 3 26.48 -32.86 -29.37
CA PRO A 3 25.30 -32.51 -28.56
C PRO A 3 25.65 -31.71 -27.28
N ILE A 4 26.94 -31.73 -26.91
CA ILE A 4 27.51 -31.02 -25.76
C ILE A 4 27.48 -29.50 -25.98
N ARG A 5 27.74 -29.00 -27.19
CA ARG A 5 27.63 -27.54 -27.48
C ARG A 5 26.18 -27.06 -27.42
N ARG A 6 25.23 -27.89 -27.86
CA ARG A 6 23.79 -27.57 -27.80
C ARG A 6 23.26 -27.53 -26.36
N ARG A 7 23.75 -28.43 -25.49
CA ARG A 7 23.41 -28.41 -24.06
C ARG A 7 24.02 -27.21 -23.33
N LEU A 8 25.26 -26.82 -23.66
CA LEU A 8 25.89 -25.64 -23.08
C LEU A 8 25.16 -24.34 -23.49
N ILE A 9 24.71 -24.23 -24.74
CA ILE A 9 23.92 -23.07 -25.20
C ILE A 9 22.56 -23.01 -24.50
N LEU A 10 21.88 -24.14 -24.29
CA LEU A 10 20.60 -24.18 -23.57
C LEU A 10 20.76 -23.85 -22.07
N ALA A 11 21.83 -24.36 -21.43
CA ALA A 11 22.14 -24.01 -20.05
C ALA A 11 22.50 -22.53 -19.88
N PHE A 12 23.21 -21.96 -20.87
CA PHE A 12 23.51 -20.53 -20.88
C PHE A 12 22.25 -19.70 -21.09
N LEU A 13 21.31 -20.15 -21.92
CA LEU A 13 20.02 -19.47 -22.16
C LEU A 13 19.10 -19.47 -20.93
N THR A 14 19.18 -20.50 -20.07
CA THR A 14 18.47 -20.53 -18.77
C THR A 14 19.13 -19.67 -17.69
N LEU A 15 20.35 -19.20 -17.93
CA LEU A 15 21.14 -18.33 -17.05
C LEU A 15 21.13 -16.87 -17.51
N ILE A 16 20.41 -16.54 -18.58
CA ILE A 16 20.15 -15.15 -18.96
C ILE A 16 19.04 -14.69 -18.02
N PRO A 17 19.32 -13.88 -16.97
CA PRO A 17 18.26 -13.19 -16.28
C PRO A 17 17.48 -12.41 -17.34
N SER A 18 16.16 -12.40 -17.24
CA SER A 18 15.25 -11.69 -18.14
C SER A 18 15.47 -10.17 -18.06
N GLN A 19 16.61 -9.68 -18.56
CA GLN A 19 17.02 -8.28 -18.48
C GLN A 19 16.14 -7.36 -19.35
N ALA A 20 15.28 -7.94 -20.19
CA ALA A 20 14.35 -7.18 -21.03
C ALA A 20 13.12 -6.63 -20.28
N PHE A 21 12.88 -7.05 -19.02
CA PHE A 21 11.73 -6.65 -18.19
C PHE A 21 12.16 -6.19 -16.78
N ALA A 22 13.37 -5.64 -16.61
CA ALA A 22 13.88 -5.27 -15.29
C ALA A 22 14.09 -3.75 -15.11
N GLN A 23 13.83 -2.95 -16.14
CA GLN A 23 14.13 -1.51 -16.09
C GLN A 23 13.24 -0.75 -15.11
N ALA A 24 11.96 -1.11 -14.96
CA ALA A 24 11.07 -0.45 -14.00
C ALA A 24 11.44 -0.85 -12.56
N CYS A 25 11.68 -2.14 -12.31
CA CYS A 25 12.08 -2.64 -10.99
C CYS A 25 13.44 -2.13 -10.53
N GLU A 26 14.43 -1.99 -11.41
CA GLU A 26 15.76 -1.47 -11.04
C GLU A 26 15.69 0.01 -10.62
N VAL A 27 14.77 0.77 -11.20
CA VAL A 27 14.53 2.18 -10.85
C VAL A 27 13.75 2.29 -9.53
N LEU A 28 12.73 1.46 -9.32
CA LEU A 28 11.90 1.51 -8.11
C LEU A 28 12.54 0.82 -6.89
N ARG A 29 13.32 -0.26 -7.11
CA ARG A 29 13.94 -1.09 -6.07
C ARG A 29 15.32 -1.60 -6.54
N PRO A 30 16.36 -0.75 -6.48
CA PRO A 30 17.70 -1.10 -6.95
C PRO A 30 18.25 -2.31 -6.19
N GLY A 31 18.71 -3.34 -6.92
CA GLY A 31 19.21 -4.59 -6.34
C GLY A 31 18.14 -5.62 -5.94
N TRP A 32 16.94 -5.54 -6.53
CA TRP A 32 15.90 -6.56 -6.36
C TRP A 32 16.37 -7.94 -6.82
N ASP A 33 16.08 -8.96 -6.02
CA ASP A 33 16.51 -10.36 -6.20
C ASP A 33 15.58 -11.20 -7.09
N GLY A 34 14.49 -10.59 -7.57
CA GLY A 34 13.49 -11.24 -8.41
C GLY A 34 12.42 -12.02 -7.64
N GLU A 35 12.47 -12.02 -6.30
CA GLU A 35 11.44 -12.67 -5.48
C GLU A 35 10.20 -11.77 -5.36
N PRO A 36 8.98 -12.34 -5.42
CA PRO A 36 7.74 -11.58 -5.31
C PRO A 36 7.63 -10.91 -3.94
N VAL A 37 7.31 -9.62 -3.95
CA VAL A 37 7.23 -8.85 -2.73
C VAL A 37 5.99 -9.23 -1.93
N THR A 38 6.20 -9.54 -0.66
CA THR A 38 5.09 -9.90 0.24
C THR A 38 4.20 -8.69 0.54
N ALA A 39 2.89 -8.94 0.69
CA ALA A 39 1.91 -7.92 1.08
C ALA A 39 2.30 -7.18 2.38
N LEU A 40 2.93 -7.90 3.31
CA LEU A 40 3.36 -7.34 4.60
C LEU A 40 4.53 -6.37 4.43
N GLY A 41 5.52 -6.74 3.60
CA GLY A 41 6.66 -5.88 3.31
C GLY A 41 6.21 -4.58 2.64
N GLU A 42 5.29 -4.69 1.68
CA GLU A 42 4.71 -3.53 1.00
C GLU A 42 3.91 -2.65 1.95
N ALA A 43 3.10 -3.25 2.83
CA ALA A 43 2.36 -2.49 3.84
C ALA A 43 3.28 -1.74 4.80
N ILE A 44 4.35 -2.38 5.30
CA ILE A 44 5.32 -1.72 6.19
C ILE A 44 6.01 -0.56 5.47
N ALA A 45 6.42 -0.75 4.20
CA ALA A 45 7.01 0.30 3.39
C ALA A 45 6.05 1.48 3.22
N LEU A 46 4.79 1.22 2.86
CA LEU A 46 3.75 2.23 2.71
C LEU A 46 3.45 2.96 4.02
N PHE A 47 3.36 2.26 5.16
CA PHE A 47 3.19 2.91 6.47
C PHE A 47 4.41 3.75 6.90
N SER A 48 5.60 3.40 6.43
CA SER A 48 6.83 4.16 6.71
C SER A 48 6.94 5.43 5.87
N THR A 49 6.02 5.67 4.92
CA THR A 49 6.01 6.90 4.13
C THR A 49 5.63 8.12 5.00
N PRO A 50 6.27 9.29 4.78
CA PRO A 50 5.95 10.52 5.51
C PRO A 50 4.45 10.87 5.59
N PRO A 51 3.65 10.79 4.50
CA PRO A 51 2.22 11.08 4.57
C PRO A 51 1.44 10.08 5.43
N SER A 52 1.77 8.79 5.39
CA SER A 52 1.11 7.78 6.23
C SER A 52 1.39 8.01 7.71
N LEU A 53 2.65 8.34 8.06
CA LEU A 53 3.04 8.70 9.43
C LEU A 53 2.27 9.94 9.92
N LEU A 54 2.14 10.97 9.09
CA LEU A 54 1.40 12.18 9.43
C LEU A 54 -0.09 11.87 9.65
N LEU A 55 -0.69 11.04 8.80
CA LEU A 55 -2.08 10.60 8.94
C LEU A 55 -2.31 9.77 10.20
N LEU A 56 -1.36 8.92 10.60
CA LEU A 56 -1.43 8.18 11.86
C LEU A 56 -1.38 9.10 13.08
N ILE A 57 -0.50 10.11 13.07
CA ILE A 57 -0.42 11.12 14.13
C ILE A 57 -1.71 11.93 14.20
N ALA A 58 -2.23 12.37 13.05
CA ALA A 58 -3.49 13.10 12.95
C ALA A 58 -4.68 12.27 13.46
N THR A 59 -4.72 10.98 13.11
CA THR A 59 -5.70 10.01 13.63
C THR A 59 -5.68 9.98 15.16
N ALA A 60 -4.50 9.80 15.77
CA ALA A 60 -4.36 9.76 17.22
C ALA A 60 -4.81 11.07 17.88
N PHE A 61 -4.47 12.22 17.28
CA PHE A 61 -4.85 13.54 17.78
C PHE A 61 -6.37 13.75 17.73
N VAL A 62 -7.01 13.38 16.63
CA VAL A 62 -8.46 13.49 16.44
C VAL A 62 -9.23 12.60 17.42
N VAL A 63 -8.78 11.36 17.62
CA VAL A 63 -9.40 10.44 18.58
C VAL A 63 -9.29 11.01 20.00
N ARG A 64 -8.15 11.63 20.34
CA ARG A 64 -7.93 12.23 21.67
C ARG A 64 -8.75 13.50 21.89
N LEU A 65 -8.92 14.34 20.87
CA LEU A 65 -9.72 15.56 20.93
C LEU A 65 -11.22 15.32 20.71
N LYS A 66 -11.63 14.13 20.27
CA LYS A 66 -13.02 13.78 19.92
C LYS A 66 -13.66 14.77 18.93
N SER A 67 -12.86 15.32 18.02
CA SER A 67 -13.33 16.34 17.06
C SER A 67 -14.05 15.70 15.87
N MET A 68 -15.32 16.07 15.66
CA MET A 68 -16.14 15.55 14.55
C MET A 68 -15.61 15.99 13.19
N TRP A 69 -15.24 17.28 13.06
CA TRP A 69 -14.64 17.82 11.83
C TRP A 69 -13.24 17.28 11.58
N GLY A 70 -12.46 17.06 12.65
CA GLY A 70 -11.16 16.40 12.54
C GLY A 70 -11.27 14.97 12.03
N GLY A 71 -12.29 14.22 12.48
CA GLY A 71 -12.57 12.86 11.98
C GLY A 71 -12.80 12.83 10.48
N LEU A 72 -13.65 13.73 9.98
CA LEU A 72 -13.93 13.84 8.55
C LEU A 72 -12.68 14.21 7.76
N ALA A 73 -11.90 15.18 8.22
CA ALA A 73 -10.66 15.60 7.56
C ALA A 73 -9.65 14.43 7.45
N VAL A 74 -9.50 13.64 8.52
CA VAL A 74 -8.56 12.50 8.52
C VAL A 74 -9.04 11.37 7.61
N VAL A 75 -10.33 11.04 7.61
CA VAL A 75 -10.89 10.01 6.71
C VAL A 75 -10.73 10.42 5.24
N VAL A 76 -11.01 11.68 4.91
CA VAL A 76 -10.75 12.22 3.56
C VAL A 76 -9.26 12.19 3.24
N GLY A 77 -8.39 12.49 4.21
CA GLY A 77 -6.94 12.39 4.05
C GLY A 77 -6.46 10.98 3.72
N TRP A 78 -6.96 9.96 4.44
CA TRP A 78 -6.68 8.55 4.13
C TRP A 78 -7.18 8.16 2.74
N ALA A 79 -8.41 8.53 2.38
CA ALA A 79 -8.96 8.25 1.06
C ALA A 79 -8.15 8.91 -0.07
N ALA A 80 -7.81 10.20 0.08
CA ALA A 80 -7.02 10.94 -0.88
C ALA A 80 -5.61 10.34 -1.03
N TRP A 81 -4.98 9.91 0.07
CA TRP A 81 -3.68 9.25 0.02
C TRP A 81 -3.72 7.94 -0.76
N ILE A 82 -4.72 7.09 -0.51
CA ILE A 82 -4.93 5.84 -1.27
C ILE A 82 -5.15 6.15 -2.77
N SER A 83 -5.96 7.15 -3.10
CA SER A 83 -6.16 7.57 -4.50
C SER A 83 -4.86 8.06 -5.17
N ILE A 84 -3.96 8.70 -4.44
CA ILE A 84 -2.67 9.15 -4.97
C ILE A 84 -1.76 7.95 -5.26
N LEU A 85 -1.74 6.95 -4.38
CA LEU A 85 -0.93 5.74 -4.57
C LEU A 85 -1.33 4.94 -5.82
N ASP A 86 -2.63 4.89 -6.11
CA ASP A 86 -3.17 4.23 -7.31
C ASP A 86 -3.08 5.12 -8.58
N SER A 87 -2.71 6.39 -8.43
CA SER A 87 -2.73 7.33 -9.55
C SER A 87 -1.58 7.09 -10.54
N PRO A 88 -1.87 6.75 -11.81
CA PRO A 88 -0.83 6.55 -12.83
C PRO A 88 -0.15 7.87 -13.23
N ALA A 89 -0.75 9.02 -12.91
CA ALA A 89 -0.14 10.33 -13.15
C ALA A 89 1.00 10.62 -12.17
N VAL A 90 0.95 10.05 -10.97
CA VAL A 90 1.97 10.21 -9.93
C VAL A 90 3.00 9.09 -10.02
N PHE A 91 2.55 7.88 -10.31
CA PHE A 91 3.39 6.69 -10.42
C PHE A 91 3.13 5.96 -11.75
N PRO A 92 3.68 6.45 -12.87
CA PRO A 92 3.42 5.89 -14.19
C PRO A 92 3.95 4.46 -14.36
N ASP A 93 5.01 4.12 -13.64
CA ASP A 93 5.69 2.83 -13.77
C ASP A 93 5.10 1.73 -12.87
N ASN A 94 4.15 2.06 -11.99
CA ASN A 94 3.57 1.09 -11.05
C ASN A 94 2.85 -0.06 -11.77
N ALA A 95 2.16 0.24 -12.88
CA ALA A 95 1.46 -0.80 -13.65
C ALA A 95 2.44 -1.79 -14.31
N ALA A 96 3.59 -1.29 -14.80
CA ALA A 96 4.64 -2.14 -15.36
C ALA A 96 5.33 -2.96 -14.26
N ALA A 97 5.68 -2.32 -13.13
CA ALA A 97 6.34 -2.97 -12.01
C ALA A 97 5.43 -4.00 -11.27
N ALA A 98 4.11 -3.82 -11.32
CA ALA A 98 3.15 -4.81 -10.81
C ALA A 98 3.06 -6.07 -11.69
N ILE A 99 3.21 -5.92 -13.02
CA ILE A 99 3.30 -7.07 -13.95
C ILE A 99 4.61 -7.83 -13.74
N GLU A 100 5.69 -7.11 -13.43
CA GLU A 100 7.01 -7.68 -13.14
C GLU A 100 7.06 -8.32 -11.74
N GLY A 101 6.11 -8.03 -10.84
CA GLY A 101 6.01 -8.63 -9.50
C GLY A 101 6.87 -7.97 -8.41
N CYS A 102 7.51 -6.84 -8.73
CA CYS A 102 8.29 -6.06 -7.77
C CYS A 102 7.44 -5.13 -6.90
N ILE A 103 6.19 -4.85 -7.31
CA ILE A 103 5.20 -4.22 -6.45
C ILE A 103 4.30 -5.32 -5.89
N GLY A 104 4.35 -5.50 -4.57
CA GLY A 104 3.47 -6.40 -3.87
C GLY A 104 2.03 -5.86 -3.81
N PRO A 105 1.04 -6.69 -3.46
CA PRO A 105 -0.32 -6.22 -3.27
C PRO A 105 -0.40 -5.27 -2.07
N ASP A 106 -0.94 -4.07 -2.29
CA ASP A 106 -1.21 -3.01 -1.31
C ASP A 106 -2.47 -3.27 -0.46
N THR A 107 -3.15 -4.39 -0.70
CA THR A 107 -4.40 -4.78 -0.04
C THR A 107 -4.34 -4.74 1.48
N LEU A 108 -3.22 -5.13 2.09
CA LEU A 108 -3.04 -5.07 3.55
C LEU A 108 -3.00 -3.63 4.07
N PHE A 109 -2.35 -2.71 3.33
CA PHE A 109 -2.30 -1.30 3.69
C PHE A 109 -3.70 -0.69 3.61
N ILE A 110 -4.44 -0.94 2.52
CA ILE A 110 -5.80 -0.45 2.33
C ILE A 110 -6.74 -0.99 3.42
N ALA A 111 -6.66 -2.29 3.72
CA ALA A 111 -7.48 -2.92 4.75
C ALA A 111 -7.24 -2.29 6.14
N LEU A 112 -5.98 -2.01 6.48
CA LEU A 112 -5.63 -1.32 7.72
C LEU A 112 -6.11 0.13 7.74
N ALA A 113 -5.96 0.86 6.64
CA ALA A 113 -6.46 2.23 6.52
C ALA A 113 -7.99 2.30 6.70
N ILE A 114 -8.74 1.36 6.11
CA ILE A 114 -10.19 1.23 6.29
C ILE A 114 -10.53 0.95 7.76
N ALA A 115 -9.81 0.03 8.41
CA ALA A 115 -10.00 -0.28 9.82
C ALA A 115 -9.76 0.95 10.72
N ILE A 116 -8.71 1.73 10.42
CA ILE A 116 -8.42 3.00 11.11
C ILE A 116 -9.56 4.00 10.90
N CYS A 117 -10.04 4.17 9.67
CA CYS A 117 -11.17 5.06 9.38
C CYS A 117 -12.43 4.66 10.14
N ALA A 118 -12.76 3.36 10.19
CA ALA A 118 -13.88 2.85 10.96
C ALA A 118 -13.74 3.15 12.47
N LEU A 119 -12.54 2.97 13.03
CA LEU A 119 -12.26 3.33 14.43
C LEU A 119 -12.52 4.82 14.67
N ILE A 120 -12.02 5.72 13.81
CA ILE A 120 -12.25 7.17 13.95
C ILE A 120 -13.75 7.46 14.01
N VAL A 121 -14.55 6.91 13.10
CA VAL A 121 -16.01 7.13 13.06
C VAL A 121 -16.67 6.63 14.34
N ILE A 122 -16.34 5.43 14.79
CA ILE A 122 -16.91 4.86 16.03
C ILE A 122 -16.54 5.73 17.24
N PHE A 123 -15.29 6.17 17.36
CA PHE A 123 -14.80 6.95 18.50
C PHE A 123 -15.27 8.42 18.51
N THR A 124 -15.50 9.00 17.33
CA THR A 124 -15.96 10.40 17.18
C THR A 124 -17.48 10.51 17.08
N SER A 125 -18.20 9.41 16.86
CA SER A 125 -19.66 9.41 16.86
C SER A 125 -20.18 9.84 18.25
N PRO A 126 -21.05 10.86 18.33
CA PRO A 126 -21.72 11.18 19.58
C PRO A 126 -22.61 9.99 19.93
N ARG A 127 -22.41 9.40 21.12
CA ARG A 127 -23.36 8.43 21.68
C ARG A 127 -24.70 9.15 21.77
N ARG A 128 -25.60 8.91 20.82
CA ARG A 128 -27.01 9.31 20.96
C ARG A 128 -27.47 8.62 22.24
N ALA A 129 -27.78 9.43 23.26
CA ALA A 129 -28.46 8.99 24.46
C ALA A 129 -29.70 8.21 24.04
N ALA A 130 -29.57 6.89 23.97
CA ALA A 130 -30.64 5.92 23.78
C ALA A 130 -31.35 5.71 25.12
N ASP A 131 -31.71 6.83 25.74
CA ASP A 131 -32.55 6.92 26.92
C ASP A 131 -33.26 8.26 26.85
N LYS A 132 -34.18 8.36 25.88
CA LYS A 132 -35.24 9.34 25.90
C LYS A 132 -36.53 8.56 26.06
N ASN A 133 -37.33 8.92 27.05
CA ASN A 133 -38.79 8.87 26.99
C ASN A 133 -39.47 7.49 27.11
N GLY A 134 -39.04 6.67 28.06
CA GLY A 134 -39.83 5.54 28.57
C GLY A 134 -40.89 5.89 29.62
N GLU A 135 -41.03 7.18 29.99
CA GLU A 135 -42.02 7.67 30.95
C GLU A 135 -42.77 8.87 30.34
N ASN A 136 -43.79 8.57 29.52
CA ASN A 136 -44.92 9.46 29.30
C ASN A 136 -46.14 8.82 29.97
#